data_AF-A0A0G1JSR2-F1
#
_entry.id   AF-A0A0G1JSR2-F1
#
_cell.length_a   1.000
_cell.length_b   1.000
_cell.length_c   1.000
_cell.angle_alpha   90.00
_cell.angle_beta   90.00
_cell.angle_gamma   90.00
#
_symmetry.space_group_name_H-M   'P 1'
#
loop_
_entity.id
_entity.type
_entity.pdbx_description
1 polymer ?
#
loop_
_entity_poly.entity_id
_entity_poly.type
_entity_poly.pdbx_seq_one_letter_code
_entity_poly.pdbx_strand_id
1 'polypeptide(L)'
;MEILKKPVIILLATVLALFVGVVLWMNLTPGYFQYGVCGYVGYYTSEEVEIMRNWQTRCRLPSEFERLKAQALIQLAKLDFNRGSVGSSAGKFCGGIAANLPENQCPSGYRCQLDGNHPDAGGHCVKSGLFGF
;
A
#
# COMPACT_ATOMS: atom_id res chain seq x y z
N MET A 1 28.65 -6.76 37.82
CA MET A 1 28.23 -5.97 36.66
C MET A 1 29.30 -6.15 35.61
N GLU A 2 29.15 -7.18 34.78
CA GLU A 2 30.20 -7.59 33.85
C GLU A 2 30.48 -6.50 32.82
N ILE A 3 31.77 -6.27 32.62
CA ILE A 3 32.33 -5.34 31.65
C ILE A 3 31.82 -5.80 30.28
N LEU A 4 30.83 -5.09 29.74
CA LEU A 4 30.34 -5.31 28.39
C LEU A 4 31.53 -5.12 27.45
N LYS A 5 32.13 -6.24 27.00
CA LYS A 5 33.36 -6.23 26.21
C LYS A 5 33.11 -5.32 25.00
N LYS A 6 34.00 -4.35 24.77
CA LYS A 6 33.97 -3.46 23.58
C LYS A 6 33.48 -4.12 22.28
N PRO A 7 33.89 -5.35 21.92
CA PRO A 7 33.35 -6.04 20.73
C PRO A 7 31.83 -6.29 20.78
N VAL A 8 31.25 -6.58 21.94
CA VAL A 8 29.81 -6.81 22.13
C VAL A 8 29.02 -5.52 21.94
N ILE A 9 29.55 -4.39 22.41
CA ILE A 9 28.93 -3.07 22.23
C ILE A 9 28.89 -2.71 20.74
N ILE A 10 30.02 -2.91 20.05
CA ILE A 10 30.12 -2.63 18.61
C ILE A 10 29.12 -3.50 17.85
N LEU A 11 29.02 -4.79 18.19
CA LEU A 11 28.11 -5.72 17.53
C LEU A 11 26.63 -5.38 17.78
N LEU A 12 26.27 -4.98 19.01
CA LEU A 12 24.92 -4.49 19.30
C LEU A 12 24.60 -3.21 18.53
N ALA A 13 25.54 -2.26 18.48
CA ALA A 13 25.37 -1.00 17.76
C ALA A 13 25.21 -1.23 16.24
N THR A 14 25.97 -2.14 15.64
CA THR A 14 25.84 -2.46 14.22
C THR A 14 24.51 -3.15 13.91
N VAL A 15 24.07 -4.10 14.74
CA VAL A 15 22.75 -4.74 14.59
C VAL A 15 21.63 -3.70 14.70
N LEU A 16 21.72 -2.79 15.66
CA LEU A 16 20.74 -1.72 15.83
C LEU A 16 20.72 -0.77 14.61
N ALA A 17 21.88 -0.39 14.11
CA ALA A 17 22.00 0.47 12.94
C ALA A 17 21.43 -0.18 11.67
N LEU A 18 21.67 -1.48 11.46
CA LEU A 18 21.08 -2.24 10.36
C LEU A 18 19.56 -2.32 10.48
N PHE A 19 19.03 -2.58 11.68
CA PHE A 19 17.60 -2.62 11.93
C PHE A 19 16.93 -1.27 11.63
N VAL A 20 17.51 -0.17 12.15
CA VAL A 20 17.03 1.19 11.86
C VAL A 20 17.13 1.51 10.36
N GLY A 21 18.21 1.10 9.70
CA GLY A 21 18.38 1.27 8.25
C GLY A 21 17.30 0.57 7.44
N VAL A 22 16.93 -0.66 7.82
CA VAL A 22 15.83 -1.40 7.17
C VAL A 22 14.48 -0.70 7.40
N VAL A 23 14.19 -0.27 8.63
CA VAL A 23 12.94 0.44 8.95
C VAL A 23 12.85 1.78 8.20
N LEU A 24 13.96 2.53 8.13
CA LEU A 24 14.04 3.77 7.36
C LEU A 24 13.87 3.50 5.87
N TRP A 25 14.51 2.48 5.32
CA TRP A 25 14.35 2.09 3.93
C TRP A 25 12.89 1.74 3.61
N MET A 26 12.23 0.94 4.46
CA MET A 26 10.80 0.62 4.32
C MET A 26 9.91 1.87 4.33
N ASN A 27 10.25 2.91 5.11
CA ASN A 27 9.50 4.16 5.20
C ASN A 27 9.84 5.14 4.05
N LEU A 28 11.08 5.10 3.54
CA LEU A 28 11.60 5.94 2.46
C LEU A 28 11.30 5.40 1.05
N THR A 29 10.85 4.15 0.92
CA THR A 29 10.34 3.60 -0.35
C THR A 29 8.81 3.51 -0.34
N PRO A 30 8.08 4.64 -0.32
CA PRO A 30 6.64 4.62 -0.53
C PRO A 30 6.37 4.08 -1.94
N GLY A 31 5.45 3.12 -2.05
CA GLY A 31 5.02 2.58 -3.33
C GLY A 31 5.11 1.08 -3.45
N TYR A 32 5.91 0.40 -2.60
CA TYR A 32 5.89 -1.05 -2.49
C TYR A 32 4.95 -1.48 -1.37
N PHE A 33 4.06 -2.42 -1.67
CA PHE A 33 3.13 -2.97 -0.71
C PHE A 33 3.01 -4.47 -0.87
N GLN A 34 2.71 -5.10 0.25
CA GLN A 34 2.49 -6.52 0.32
C GLN A 34 1.16 -6.85 -0.38
N TYR A 35 1.22 -7.76 -1.35
CA TYR A 35 0.05 -8.23 -2.08
C TYR A 35 0.12 -9.75 -2.27
N GLY A 36 -1.04 -10.39 -2.11
CA GLY A 36 -1.17 -11.85 -2.19
C GLY A 36 -1.89 -12.29 -3.46
N VAL A 37 -1.31 -13.24 -4.21
CA VAL A 37 -1.85 -13.81 -5.46
C VAL A 37 -1.69 -15.32 -5.48
N CYS A 38 -2.77 -16.05 -5.82
CA CYS A 38 -2.77 -17.51 -5.98
C CYS A 38 -2.00 -18.30 -4.89
N GLY A 39 -2.02 -17.88 -3.61
CA GLY A 39 -1.32 -18.57 -2.51
C GLY A 39 0.12 -18.11 -2.24
N TYR A 40 0.60 -17.08 -2.93
CA TYR A 40 1.90 -16.45 -2.72
C TYR A 40 1.74 -15.00 -2.24
N VAL A 41 2.74 -14.49 -1.52
CA VAL A 41 2.78 -13.09 -1.07
C VAL A 41 4.12 -12.50 -1.46
N GLY A 42 4.08 -11.30 -2.02
CA GLY A 42 5.28 -10.53 -2.40
C GLY A 42 5.08 -9.04 -2.15
N TYR A 43 6.16 -8.29 -2.32
CA TYR A 43 6.13 -6.83 -2.32
C TYR A 43 6.09 -6.36 -3.76
N TYR A 44 5.11 -5.52 -4.09
CA TYR A 44 4.83 -5.05 -5.44
C TYR A 44 4.55 -3.56 -5.44
N THR A 45 4.86 -2.91 -6.55
CA THR A 45 4.46 -1.52 -6.82
C THR A 45 2.95 -1.40 -7.09
N SER A 46 2.42 -0.17 -7.13
CA SER A 46 0.99 0.08 -7.41
C SER A 46 0.55 -0.42 -8.77
N GLU A 47 1.42 -0.24 -9.76
CA GLU A 47 1.21 -0.70 -11.13
C GLU A 47 1.24 -2.24 -11.21
N GLU A 48 2.21 -2.88 -10.56
CA GLU A 48 2.32 -4.33 -10.52
C GLU A 48 1.12 -4.99 -9.84
N VAL A 49 0.54 -4.36 -8.82
CA VAL A 49 -0.67 -4.93 -8.19
C VAL A 49 -1.90 -4.87 -9.08
N GLU A 50 -2.04 -3.85 -9.92
CA GLU A 50 -3.13 -3.83 -10.88
C GLU A 50 -3.01 -4.99 -11.89
N ILE A 51 -1.79 -5.27 -12.35
CA ILE A 51 -1.49 -6.45 -13.16
C ILE A 51 -1.84 -7.72 -12.39
N MET A 52 -1.38 -7.85 -11.15
CA MET A 52 -1.63 -9.01 -10.30
C MET A 52 -3.11 -9.21 -9.94
N ARG A 53 -3.91 -8.14 -9.87
CA ARG A 53 -5.37 -8.22 -9.67
C ARG A 53 -6.05 -8.91 -10.84
N ASN A 54 -5.57 -8.69 -12.06
CA ASN A 54 -6.06 -9.41 -13.24
C ASN A 54 -5.64 -10.89 -13.21
N TRP A 55 -4.48 -11.21 -12.63
CA TRP A 55 -4.07 -12.60 -12.39
C TRP A 55 -4.91 -13.29 -11.30
N GLN A 56 -5.35 -12.56 -10.28
CA GLN A 56 -6.21 -13.06 -9.21
C GLN A 56 -7.48 -13.73 -9.75
N THR A 57 -8.10 -13.15 -10.78
CA THR A 57 -9.35 -13.66 -11.37
C THR A 57 -9.14 -14.93 -12.21
N ARG A 58 -7.88 -15.26 -12.54
CA ARG A 58 -7.49 -16.46 -13.31
C ARG A 58 -6.91 -17.59 -12.44
N CYS A 59 -6.71 -17.38 -11.14
CA CYS A 59 -6.21 -18.43 -10.25
C CYS A 59 -7.21 -19.60 -10.15
N ARG A 60 -6.82 -20.80 -10.61
CA ARG A 60 -7.53 -22.05 -10.30
C ARG A 60 -6.78 -22.78 -9.20
N LEU A 61 -7.18 -22.59 -7.95
CA LEU A 61 -6.60 -23.28 -6.79
C LEU A 61 -7.18 -24.71 -6.71
N PRO A 62 -6.35 -25.77 -6.69
CA PRO A 62 -6.81 -27.15 -6.86
C PRO A 62 -7.40 -27.78 -5.59
N SER A 63 -7.13 -27.25 -4.40
CA SER A 63 -7.55 -27.82 -3.11
C SER A 63 -8.07 -26.78 -2.12
N GLU A 64 -8.92 -27.19 -1.19
CA GLU A 64 -9.50 -26.31 -0.16
C GLU A 64 -8.44 -25.72 0.77
N PHE A 65 -7.42 -26.51 1.10
CA PHE A 65 -6.28 -26.08 1.89
C PHE A 65 -5.51 -24.91 1.24
N GLU A 66 -5.27 -24.97 -0.08
CA GLU A 66 -4.62 -23.89 -0.82
C GLU A 66 -5.47 -22.60 -0.84
N ARG A 67 -6.81 -22.73 -0.84
CA ARG A 67 -7.72 -21.57 -0.74
C ARG A 67 -7.64 -20.90 0.63
N LEU A 68 -7.63 -21.69 1.71
CA LEU A 68 -7.50 -21.17 3.08
C LEU A 68 -6.13 -20.52 3.31
N LYS A 69 -5.05 -21.13 2.80
CA LYS A 69 -3.70 -20.56 2.85
C LYS A 69 -3.63 -19.24 2.10
N ALA A 70 -4.18 -19.16 0.88
CA ALA A 70 -4.25 -17.92 0.12
C ALA A 70 -5.05 -16.83 0.85
N GLN A 71 -6.19 -17.18 1.46
CA GLN A 71 -7.01 -16.24 2.22
C GLN A 71 -6.26 -15.70 3.45
N ALA A 72 -5.57 -16.54 4.21
CA ALA A 72 -4.76 -16.13 5.35
C ALA A 72 -3.63 -15.19 4.94
N LEU A 73 -2.92 -15.52 3.85
CA LEU A 73 -1.85 -14.71 3.28
C LEU A 73 -2.34 -13.33 2.80
N ILE A 74 -3.53 -13.26 2.21
CA ILE A 74 -4.16 -11.98 1.83
C ILE A 74 -4.49 -11.14 3.08
N GLN A 75 -4.96 -11.76 4.17
CA GLN A 75 -5.21 -11.05 5.42
C GLN A 75 -3.91 -10.53 6.05
N LEU A 76 -2.83 -11.31 5.98
CA LEU A 76 -1.50 -10.85 6.41
C LEU A 76 -0.99 -9.67 5.58
N ALA A 77 -1.20 -9.69 4.27
CA ALA A 77 -0.86 -8.56 3.38
C ALA A 77 -1.68 -7.27 3.66
N LYS A 78 -2.80 -7.36 4.38
CA LYS A 78 -3.54 -6.17 4.86
C LYS A 78 -2.96 -5.58 6.13
N LEU A 79 -2.19 -6.35 6.90
CA LEU A 79 -1.48 -5.89 8.09
C LEU A 79 -0.15 -5.20 7.74
N ASP A 80 0.18 -5.09 6.45
CA ASP A 80 1.34 -4.36 5.98
C ASP A 80 1.27 -2.88 6.40
N PHE A 81 2.20 -2.48 7.27
CA PHE A 81 2.31 -1.10 7.77
C PHE A 81 2.69 -0.09 6.68
N ASN A 82 3.26 -0.55 5.56
CA ASN A 82 3.50 0.29 4.36
C ASN A 82 2.23 0.50 3.53
N ARG A 83 1.19 -0.31 3.77
CA ARG A 83 -0.14 -0.12 3.22
C ARG A 83 -0.89 0.98 3.99
N GLY A 84 -0.25 2.14 4.12
CA GLY A 84 -0.95 3.38 4.42
C GLY A 84 -2.10 3.53 3.43
N SER A 85 -3.29 3.14 3.88
CA SER A 85 -4.57 3.37 3.24
C SER A 85 -4.75 2.89 1.79
N VAL A 86 -4.69 1.59 1.51
CA VAL A 86 -5.45 1.02 0.36
C VAL A 86 -6.97 0.93 0.68
N GLY A 87 -7.40 1.51 1.80
CA GLY A 87 -8.80 1.71 2.16
C GLY A 87 -9.23 3.18 2.20
N SER A 88 -8.33 4.13 1.94
CA SER A 88 -8.71 5.53 1.79
C SER A 88 -8.45 5.90 0.35
N SER A 89 -9.51 6.03 -0.43
CA SER A 89 -9.46 6.74 -1.70
C SER A 89 -9.04 8.21 -1.52
N ALA A 90 -8.84 8.65 -0.27
CA ALA A 90 -8.20 9.89 0.11
C ALA A 90 -6.77 9.95 -0.46
N GLY A 91 -6.49 10.99 -1.23
CA GLY A 91 -5.19 11.23 -1.86
C GLY A 91 -5.06 10.70 -3.30
N LYS A 92 -6.00 9.90 -3.80
CA LYS A 92 -5.99 9.46 -5.21
C LYS A 92 -6.11 10.67 -6.13
N PHE A 93 -5.29 10.74 -7.18
CA PHE A 93 -5.41 11.77 -8.20
C PHE A 93 -6.79 11.74 -8.87
N CYS A 94 -7.35 12.92 -9.11
CA CYS A 94 -8.63 13.10 -9.78
C CYS A 94 -8.64 14.41 -10.58
N GLY A 95 -9.57 14.54 -11.53
CA GLY A 95 -9.69 15.74 -12.36
C GLY A 95 -8.70 15.77 -13.53
N GLY A 96 -8.28 16.98 -13.93
CA GLY A 96 -7.39 17.21 -15.07
C GLY A 96 -8.09 17.13 -16.43
N ILE A 97 -7.31 17.23 -17.52
CA ILE A 97 -7.80 17.11 -18.91
C ILE A 97 -8.51 15.78 -19.20
N ALA A 98 -8.28 14.79 -18.35
CA ALA A 98 -8.84 13.44 -18.43
C ALA A 98 -9.83 13.14 -17.29
N ALA A 99 -10.46 14.16 -16.68
CA ALA A 99 -11.45 14.01 -15.59
C ALA A 99 -12.61 13.04 -15.92
N ASN A 100 -12.89 12.87 -17.21
CA ASN A 100 -13.97 12.03 -17.71
C ASN A 100 -13.64 10.53 -17.61
N LEU A 101 -12.35 10.17 -17.48
CA LEU A 101 -11.93 8.77 -17.42
C LEU A 101 -12.19 8.17 -16.02
N PRO A 102 -12.57 6.88 -15.94
CA PRO A 102 -12.90 6.22 -14.67
C PRO A 102 -11.71 6.19 -13.70
N GLU A 103 -10.49 6.24 -14.22
CA GLU A 103 -9.26 6.30 -13.43
C GLU A 103 -9.07 7.64 -12.69
N ASN A 104 -9.57 8.75 -13.24
CA ASN A 104 -9.48 10.10 -12.65
C ASN A 104 -10.75 10.48 -11.87
N GLN A 105 -11.66 9.54 -11.66
CA GLN A 105 -12.84 9.70 -10.84
C GLN A 105 -12.61 9.15 -9.43
N CYS A 106 -13.15 9.89 -8.45
CA CYS A 106 -13.19 9.44 -7.07
C CYS A 106 -14.28 8.38 -6.89
N PRO A 107 -14.01 7.29 -6.15
CA PRO A 107 -15.03 6.30 -5.84
C PRO A 107 -16.08 6.88 -4.87
N SER A 108 -17.22 6.20 -4.77
CA SER A 108 -18.36 6.63 -3.96
C SER A 108 -17.97 6.93 -2.51
N GLY A 109 -18.43 8.09 -2.00
CA GLY A 109 -18.07 8.58 -0.67
C GLY A 109 -16.83 9.48 -0.62
N TYR A 110 -16.27 9.83 -1.78
CA TYR A 110 -15.15 10.77 -1.93
C TYR A 110 -15.49 11.86 -2.95
N ARG A 111 -14.98 13.07 -2.73
CA ARG A 111 -15.08 14.20 -3.65
C ARG A 111 -13.69 14.58 -4.15
N CYS A 112 -13.60 15.02 -5.40
CA CYS A 112 -12.35 15.53 -5.93
C CYS A 112 -12.10 16.95 -5.40
N GLN A 113 -11.02 17.14 -4.64
CA GLN A 113 -10.54 18.47 -4.26
C GLN A 113 -9.49 18.89 -5.29
N LEU A 114 -9.86 19.84 -6.16
CA LEU A 114 -8.95 20.40 -7.16
C LEU A 114 -7.94 21.34 -6.51
N ASP A 115 -6.70 21.29 -6.97
CA ASP A 115 -5.61 22.15 -6.48
C ASP A 115 -5.57 23.51 -7.19
N GLY A 116 -6.43 23.72 -8.20
CA GLY A 116 -6.52 24.93 -9.00
C GLY A 116 -7.95 25.29 -9.40
N ASN A 117 -8.14 26.55 -9.82
CA ASN A 117 -9.45 27.10 -10.23
C ASN A 117 -9.61 27.20 -11.76
N HIS A 118 -9.00 26.27 -12.49
CA HIS A 118 -9.05 26.19 -13.95
C HIS A 118 -9.63 24.82 -14.36
N PRO A 119 -10.31 24.72 -15.52
CA PRO A 119 -11.11 23.55 -15.89
C PRO A 119 -10.28 22.26 -16.13
N ASP A 120 -8.99 22.41 -16.34
CA ASP A 120 -7.99 21.35 -16.51
C ASP A 120 -7.16 21.10 -15.23
N ALA A 121 -7.54 21.70 -14.09
CA ALA A 121 -6.86 21.45 -12.83
C ALA A 121 -7.02 19.98 -12.41
N GLY A 122 -5.89 19.36 -12.05
CA GLY A 122 -5.87 18.11 -11.29
C GLY A 122 -6.12 18.37 -9.82
N GLY A 123 -6.34 17.29 -9.08
CA GLY A 123 -6.60 17.34 -7.65
C GLY A 123 -6.49 15.98 -7.00
N HIS A 124 -6.93 15.92 -5.75
CA HIS A 124 -6.91 14.70 -4.95
C HIS A 124 -8.29 14.39 -4.37
N CYS A 125 -8.67 13.13 -4.39
CA CYS A 125 -9.88 12.65 -3.76
C CYS A 125 -9.77 12.85 -2.24
N VAL A 126 -10.80 13.41 -1.63
CA VAL A 126 -10.92 13.55 -0.18
C VAL A 126 -12.23 12.92 0.27
N LYS A 127 -12.25 12.35 1.49
CA LYS A 127 -13.46 11.71 2.02
C LYS A 127 -14.57 12.75 2.06
N SER A 128 -15.68 12.47 1.39
CA SER A 128 -16.89 13.29 1.51
C SER A 128 -17.40 13.09 2.93
N GLY A 129 -17.01 13.98 3.82
CA GLY A 129 -17.50 13.98 5.18
C GLY A 129 -19.02 13.97 5.17
N LEU A 130 -19.59 13.08 5.98
CA LEU A 130 -20.97 13.13 6.47
C LEU A 130 -21.19 14.47 7.21
N PHE A 131 -21.41 15.53 6.45
CA PHE A 131 -21.99 16.81 6.83
C PHE A 131 -22.57 17.30 5.49
N GLY A 132 -23.81 17.01 5.10
CA GLY A 132 -24.99 17.26 5.92
C GLY A 132 -25.15 18.77 6.08
N PHE A 133 -25.46 19.48 5.00
CA PHE A 133 -26.59 20.40 4.80
C PHE A 133 -26.64 20.84 3.34
#